data_AF-A0A939VX63-F1
#
_entry.id   AF-A0A939VX63-F1
#
_cell.length_a   1.000
_cell.length_b   1.000
_cell.length_c   1.000
_cell.angle_alpha   90.00
_cell.angle_beta   90.00
_cell.angle_gamma   90.00
#
_symmetry.space_group_name_H-M   'P 1'
#
loop_
_entity.id
_entity.type
_entity.pdbx_description
1 polymer ?
#
loop_
_entity_poly.entity_id
_entity_poly.type
_entity_poly.pdbx_seq_one_letter_code
_entity_poly.pdbx_strand_id
1 'polypeptide(L)'
;MNWKKLVDWITYVLNILAALPVFGLISCAVFWLTYQGIFPYTNPPEWAQLSFPLLLNLVLITLWGRHQYRIVILKTPRPPHETRRNLLILAGCVAVAFLLIFSLVCYRKAERMEKAQKKIQEMEQKQKIVETQLKETGNLSKHETR
;
A
#
# COMPACT_ATOMS: atom_id res chain seq x y z
N MET A 1 24.95 -10.89 36.26
CA MET A 1 23.59 -10.55 35.79
C MET A 1 22.58 -11.41 36.54
N ASN A 2 21.50 -10.85 37.09
CA ASN A 2 20.54 -11.60 37.91
C ASN A 2 19.75 -12.59 37.03
N TRP A 3 19.74 -13.88 37.37
CA TRP A 3 19.08 -14.95 36.60
C TRP A 3 17.61 -14.63 36.30
N LYS A 4 16.91 -14.03 37.26
CA LYS A 4 15.52 -13.59 37.09
C LYS A 4 15.34 -12.55 35.97
N LYS A 5 16.26 -11.60 35.85
CA LYS A 5 16.24 -10.59 34.77
C LYS A 5 16.53 -11.24 33.41
N LEU A 6 17.42 -12.22 33.37
CA LEU A 6 17.73 -12.96 32.13
C LEU A 6 16.46 -13.69 31.62
N VAL A 7 15.77 -14.40 32.51
CA VAL A 7 14.51 -15.09 32.18
C VAL A 7 13.44 -14.12 31.67
N ASP A 8 13.24 -12.98 32.36
CA ASP A 8 12.26 -11.96 31.93
C ASP A 8 12.56 -11.45 30.50
N TRP A 9 13.84 -11.23 30.15
CA TRP A 9 14.24 -10.84 28.78
C TRP A 9 14.05 -11.95 27.74
N ILE A 10 14.35 -13.20 28.09
CA ILE A 10 14.12 -14.34 27.19
C ILE A 10 12.62 -14.49 26.90
N THR A 11 11.77 -14.43 27.93
CA THR A 11 10.32 -14.49 27.77
C THR A 11 9.79 -13.34 26.90
N TYR A 12 10.32 -12.13 27.08
CA TYR A 12 9.99 -10.98 26.24
C TYR A 12 10.27 -11.24 24.75
N VAL A 13 11.49 -11.72 24.43
CA VAL A 13 11.89 -11.99 23.03
C VAL A 13 11.06 -13.12 22.43
N LEU A 14 10.84 -14.22 23.17
CA LEU A 14 10.02 -15.34 22.71
C LEU A 14 8.58 -14.91 22.41
N ASN A 15 7.98 -14.05 23.24
CA ASN A 15 6.64 -13.53 23.01
C ASN A 15 6.52 -12.62 21.78
N ILE A 16 7.60 -11.94 21.39
CA ILE A 16 7.65 -11.17 20.13
C ILE A 16 7.79 -12.12 18.94
N LEU A 17 8.72 -13.08 19.02
CA LEU A 17 8.96 -14.06 17.96
C LEU A 17 7.73 -14.92 17.67
N ALA A 18 6.99 -15.33 18.70
CA ALA A 18 5.75 -16.08 18.53
C ALA A 18 4.64 -15.27 17.83
N ALA A 19 4.64 -13.95 17.96
CA ALA A 19 3.61 -13.08 17.40
C ALA A 19 3.88 -12.67 15.93
N LEU A 20 5.14 -12.68 15.50
CA LEU A 20 5.59 -12.38 14.13
C LEU A 20 4.79 -13.10 13.02
N PRO A 21 4.63 -14.44 13.03
CA PRO A 21 3.88 -15.13 11.98
C PRO A 21 2.40 -14.77 11.98
N VAL A 22 1.80 -14.59 13.16
CA VAL A 22 0.38 -14.22 13.31
C VAL A 22 0.15 -12.82 12.74
N PHE A 23 1.00 -11.85 13.06
CA PHE A 23 0.91 -10.50 12.52
C PHE A 23 1.20 -10.43 11.02
N GLY A 24 2.07 -11.29 10.50
CA GLY A 24 2.27 -11.46 9.06
C GLY A 24 0.98 -11.87 8.35
N LEU A 25 0.30 -12.91 8.86
CA LEU A 25 -0.98 -13.38 8.30
C LEU A 25 -2.08 -12.32 8.39
N ILE A 26 -2.21 -11.65 9.54
CA ILE A 26 -3.17 -10.55 9.72
C ILE A 26 -2.89 -9.44 8.71
N SER A 27 -1.63 -9.06 8.54
CA SER A 27 -1.25 -7.98 7.64
C SER A 27 -1.55 -8.29 6.17
N CYS A 28 -1.31 -9.54 5.75
CA CYS A 28 -1.68 -10.02 4.42
C CYS A 28 -3.21 -10.07 4.23
N ALA A 29 -3.96 -10.52 5.23
CA ALA A 29 -5.42 -10.57 5.16
C ALA A 29 -6.04 -9.17 5.06
N VAL A 30 -5.58 -8.22 5.89
CA VAL A 30 -6.01 -6.82 5.85
C VAL A 30 -5.71 -6.21 4.49
N PHE A 31 -4.52 -6.46 3.94
CA PHE A 31 -4.17 -6.01 2.61
C PHE A 31 -5.14 -6.54 1.55
N TRP A 32 -5.37 -7.85 1.53
CA TRP A 32 -6.22 -8.48 0.52
C TRP A 32 -7.67 -8.01 0.60
N LEU A 33 -8.25 -8.00 1.80
CA LEU A 33 -9.62 -7.54 2.04
C LEU A 33 -9.80 -6.09 1.59
N THR A 34 -8.86 -5.21 1.96
CA THR A 34 -9.02 -3.80 1.63
C THR A 34 -8.75 -3.51 0.16
N TYR A 35 -7.78 -4.20 -0.43
CA TYR A 35 -7.52 -4.06 -1.86
C TYR A 35 -8.69 -4.56 -2.69
N GLN A 36 -9.25 -5.73 -2.38
CA GLN A 36 -10.45 -6.27 -3.04
C GLN A 36 -11.66 -5.34 -2.88
N GLY A 37 -11.83 -4.72 -1.71
CA GLY A 37 -12.91 -3.76 -1.48
C GLY A 37 -12.83 -2.50 -2.36
N ILE A 38 -11.61 -2.06 -2.71
CA ILE A 38 -11.38 -0.86 -3.53
C ILE A 38 -11.24 -1.20 -5.02
N PHE A 39 -10.65 -2.35 -5.32
CA PHE A 39 -10.24 -2.79 -6.65
C PHE A 39 -10.62 -4.25 -6.93
N PRO A 40 -11.91 -4.59 -6.99
CA PRO A 40 -12.40 -5.97 -7.01
C PRO A 40 -11.99 -6.80 -8.24
N TYR A 41 -11.53 -6.14 -9.33
CA TYR A 41 -11.24 -6.81 -10.61
C TYR A 41 -9.81 -6.61 -11.10
N THR A 42 -8.90 -6.16 -10.25
CA THR A 42 -7.50 -5.99 -10.65
C THR A 42 -6.58 -6.67 -9.67
N ASN A 43 -5.45 -7.19 -10.15
CA ASN A 43 -4.43 -7.68 -9.26
C ASN A 43 -3.65 -6.51 -8.65
N PRO A 44 -3.34 -6.56 -7.34
CA PRO A 44 -2.47 -5.58 -6.73
C PRO A 44 -1.09 -5.58 -7.39
N PRO A 45 -0.45 -4.41 -7.56
CA PRO A 45 0.91 -4.37 -8.07
C PRO A 45 1.90 -5.00 -7.09
N GLU A 46 2.91 -5.69 -7.59
CA GLU A 46 3.86 -6.51 -6.79
C GLU A 46 4.50 -5.75 -5.63
N TRP A 47 4.92 -4.50 -5.84
CA TRP A 47 5.50 -3.67 -4.78
C TRP A 47 4.53 -3.49 -3.61
N ALA A 48 3.22 -3.32 -3.88
CA ALA A 48 2.21 -3.11 -2.85
C ALA A 48 1.89 -4.39 -2.07
N GLN A 49 1.94 -5.55 -2.75
CA GLN A 49 1.76 -6.85 -2.12
C GLN A 49 2.81 -7.14 -1.05
N LEU A 50 4.01 -6.56 -1.19
CA LEU A 50 5.11 -6.77 -0.26
C LEU A 50 5.25 -5.62 0.75
N SER A 51 5.17 -4.37 0.29
CA SER A 51 5.41 -3.20 1.15
C SER A 51 4.28 -2.96 2.16
N PHE A 52 3.02 -3.18 1.78
CA PHE A 52 1.90 -2.94 2.69
C PHE A 52 1.92 -3.94 3.86
N PRO A 53 1.93 -5.27 3.63
CA PRO A 53 1.90 -6.21 4.75
C PRO A 53 3.13 -6.07 5.64
N LEU A 54 4.29 -5.75 5.06
CA LEU A 54 5.53 -5.55 5.81
C LEU A 54 5.46 -4.33 6.73
N LEU A 55 4.99 -3.18 6.22
CA LEU A 55 4.81 -1.97 7.04
C LEU A 55 3.79 -2.18 8.16
N LEU A 56 2.66 -2.82 7.85
CA LEU A 56 1.63 -3.11 8.84
C LEU A 56 2.14 -4.09 9.91
N ASN A 57 2.88 -5.13 9.50
CA ASN A 57 3.49 -6.08 10.42
C ASN A 57 4.49 -5.41 11.36
N LEU A 58 5.33 -4.49 10.84
CA LEU A 58 6.25 -3.69 11.67
C LEU A 58 5.51 -2.85 12.71
N VAL A 59 4.40 -2.21 12.35
CA VAL A 59 3.59 -1.43 13.28
C VAL A 59 3.01 -2.33 14.39
N LEU A 60 2.45 -3.48 14.01
CA LEU A 60 1.87 -4.44 14.96
C LEU A 60 2.93 -5.00 15.92
N ILE A 61 4.10 -5.38 15.40
CA ILE A 61 5.24 -5.86 16.20
C ILE A 61 5.73 -4.77 17.17
N THR A 62 5.82 -3.52 16.72
CA THR A 62 6.32 -2.43 17.56
C THR A 62 5.36 -2.17 18.73
N LEU A 63 4.05 -2.21 18.47
CA LEU A 63 3.03 -2.04 19.51
C LEU A 63 2.98 -3.22 20.46
N TRP A 64 3.08 -4.44 19.92
CA TRP A 64 3.13 -5.65 20.73
C TRP A 64 4.39 -5.72 21.58
N GLY A 65 5.54 -5.35 21.03
CA GLY A 65 6.80 -5.27 21.76
C GLY A 65 6.73 -4.24 22.88
N ARG A 66 6.13 -3.06 22.63
CA ARG A 66 5.89 -2.07 23.70
C ARG A 66 4.96 -2.62 24.79
N HIS A 67 3.95 -3.38 24.38
CA HIS A 67 3.00 -4.01 25.29
C HIS A 67 3.66 -5.08 26.16
N GLN A 68 4.41 -6.00 25.56
CA GLN A 68 5.14 -7.07 26.24
C GLN A 68 6.22 -6.52 27.16
N TYR A 69 6.93 -5.47 26.74
CA TYR A 69 7.96 -4.84 27.57
C TYR A 69 7.37 -4.33 28.90
N ARG A 70 6.19 -3.71 28.84
CA ARG A 70 5.50 -3.22 30.03
C ARG A 70 5.04 -4.32 30.98
N ILE A 71 4.61 -5.46 30.44
CA ILE A 71 4.08 -6.57 31.24
C ILE A 71 5.21 -7.41 31.82
N VAL A 72 6.17 -7.80 30.98
CA VAL A 72 7.21 -8.77 31.32
C VAL A 72 8.39 -8.11 32.03
N ILE A 73 8.85 -6.96 31.52
CA ILE A 73 10.05 -6.28 32.04
C ILE A 73 9.68 -5.29 33.16
N LEU A 74 8.73 -4.38 32.89
CA LEU A 74 8.37 -3.33 33.86
C LEU A 74 7.37 -3.80 34.93
N LYS A 75 6.68 -4.93 34.71
CA LYS A 75 5.68 -5.51 35.64
C LYS A 75 4.62 -4.50 36.10
N THR A 76 4.35 -3.50 35.27
CA THR A 76 3.38 -2.45 35.57
C THR A 76 1.96 -3.01 35.41
N PRO A 77 1.08 -2.93 36.43
CA PRO A 77 -0.33 -3.27 36.28
C PRO A 77 -0.99 -2.31 35.27
N ARG A 78 -1.88 -2.82 34.41
CA ARG A 78 -2.51 -2.01 33.35
C ARG A 78 -3.45 -0.95 33.95
N PRO A 79 -3.22 0.35 33.74
CA PRO A 79 -4.30 1.32 33.88
C PRO A 79 -5.27 1.17 32.68
N PRO A 80 -6.59 1.11 32.88
CA PRO A 80 -7.57 0.90 31.81
C PRO A 80 -7.51 1.97 30.70
N HIS A 81 -6.99 3.16 31.03
CA HIS A 81 -6.91 4.30 30.12
C HIS A 81 -5.81 4.20 29.05
N GLU A 82 -4.73 3.46 29.31
CA GLU A 82 -3.61 3.34 28.37
C GLU A 82 -3.87 2.36 27.25
N THR A 83 -4.69 1.33 27.48
CA THR A 83 -5.10 0.38 26.44
C THR A 83 -5.87 1.11 25.35
N ARG A 84 -6.81 2.00 25.73
CA ARG A 84 -7.54 2.86 24.79
C ARG A 84 -6.62 3.80 24.02
N ARG A 85 -5.64 4.42 24.69
CA ARG A 85 -4.70 5.35 24.06
C ARG A 85 -3.78 4.64 23.06
N ASN A 86 -3.28 3.45 23.39
CA ASN A 86 -2.50 2.65 22.45
C ASN A 86 -3.36 2.16 21.27
N LEU A 87 -4.64 1.82 21.50
CA LEU A 87 -5.58 1.49 20.43
C LEU A 87 -5.84 2.68 19.50
N LEU A 88 -6.00 3.89 20.06
CA LEU A 88 -6.17 5.12 19.29
C LEU A 88 -4.93 5.48 18.48
N ILE A 89 -3.74 5.30 19.06
CA ILE A 89 -2.48 5.50 18.33
C ILE A 89 -2.35 4.47 17.20
N LEU A 90 -2.68 3.21 17.46
CA LEU A 90 -2.68 2.17 16.43
C LEU A 90 -3.69 2.48 15.32
N ALA A 91 -4.91 2.86 15.68
CA ALA A 91 -5.94 3.26 14.72
C ALA A 91 -5.50 4.49 13.91
N GLY A 92 -4.84 5.45 14.54
CA GLY A 92 -4.24 6.61 13.88
C GLY A 92 -3.12 6.22 12.91
N CYS A 93 -2.20 5.33 13.31
CA CYS A 93 -1.15 4.83 12.43
C CYS A 93 -1.71 4.07 11.23
N VAL A 94 -2.73 3.24 11.45
CA VAL A 94 -3.43 2.52 10.38
C VAL A 94 -4.15 3.52 9.45
N ALA A 95 -4.83 4.53 9.98
CA ALA A 95 -5.50 5.55 9.19
C ALA A 95 -4.51 6.39 8.35
N VAL A 96 -3.37 6.78 8.93
CA VAL A 96 -2.31 7.51 8.21
C VAL A 96 -1.69 6.62 7.12
N ALA A 97 -1.42 5.34 7.42
CA ALA A 97 -0.95 4.40 6.41
C ALA A 97 -1.96 4.28 5.26
N PHE A 98 -3.25 4.15 5.58
CA PHE A 98 -4.33 4.13 4.59
C PHE A 98 -4.35 5.39 3.72
N LEU A 99 -4.23 6.57 4.33
CA LEU A 99 -4.20 7.85 3.62
C LEU A 99 -2.98 7.98 2.71
N LEU A 100 -1.80 7.55 3.17
CA LEU A 100 -0.58 7.56 2.36
C LEU A 100 -0.70 6.61 1.16
N ILE A 101 -1.23 5.41 1.39
CA ILE A 101 -1.44 4.42 0.34
C ILE A 101 -2.49 4.89 -0.66
N PHE A 102 -3.60 5.45 -0.18
CA PHE A 102 -4.62 6.07 -1.03
C PHE A 102 -4.04 7.21 -1.87
N SER A 103 -3.25 8.09 -1.26
CA SER A 103 -2.58 9.21 -1.96
C SER A 103 -1.64 8.70 -3.04
N LEU A 104 -0.86 7.65 -2.76
CA LEU A 104 0.07 7.05 -3.72
C LEU A 104 -0.66 6.37 -4.89
N VAL A 105 -1.81 5.75 -4.61
CA VAL A 105 -2.69 5.15 -5.61
C VAL A 105 -3.32 6.23 -6.50
N CYS A 106 -3.84 7.30 -5.91
CA CYS A 106 -4.37 8.45 -6.64
C CYS A 106 -3.31 9.08 -7.54
N TYR A 107 -2.08 9.26 -7.03
CA TYR A 107 -0.96 9.78 -7.80
C TYR A 107 -0.63 8.89 -9.02
N ARG A 108 -0.52 7.57 -8.83
CA ARG A 108 -0.26 6.64 -9.95
C ARG A 108 -1.41 6.55 -10.94
N LYS A 109 -2.66 6.74 -10.50
CA LYS A 109 -3.82 6.76 -11.39
C LYS A 109 -3.80 8.04 -12.24
N ALA A 110 -3.48 9.19 -11.65
CA ALA A 110 -3.30 10.44 -12.35
C ALA A 110 -2.19 10.35 -13.41
N GLU A 111 -1.04 9.75 -13.07
CA GLU A 111 0.08 9.56 -14.01
C GLU A 111 -0.31 8.66 -15.20
N ARG A 112 -1.08 7.59 -14.94
CA ARG A 112 -1.59 6.70 -16.01
C ARG A 112 -2.59 7.42 -16.92
N MET A 113 -3.49 8.23 -16.36
CA MET A 113 -4.45 9.03 -17.12
C MET A 113 -3.72 10.05 -18.01
N GLU A 114 -2.68 10.70 -17.49
CA GLU A 114 -1.89 11.67 -18.25
C GLU A 114 -1.16 10.99 -19.44
N LYS A 115 -0.54 9.83 -19.21
CA LYS A 115 0.09 9.03 -20.28
C LYS A 115 -0.92 8.55 -21.32
N ALA A 116 -2.11 8.14 -20.88
CA ALA A 116 -3.18 7.70 -21.78
C ALA A 116 -3.69 8.88 -22.64
N GLN A 117 -3.90 10.06 -22.05
CA GLN A 117 -4.29 11.26 -22.79
C GLN A 117 -3.26 11.67 -23.84
N LYS A 118 -1.96 11.67 -23.48
CA LYS A 118 -0.88 11.96 -24.45
C LYS A 118 -0.91 11.01 -25.64
N LYS A 119 -1.11 9.70 -25.41
CA LYS A 119 -1.23 8.72 -26.51
C LYS A 119 -2.46 8.94 -27.39
N ILE A 120 -3.61 9.30 -26.82
CA ILE A 120 -4.82 9.60 -27.59
C ILE A 120 -4.58 10.82 -28.49
N GLN A 121 -3.98 11.90 -27.95
CA GLN A 121 -3.64 13.09 -28.74
C GLN A 121 -2.67 12.78 -29.88
N GLU A 122 -1.63 11.96 -29.64
CA GLU A 122 -0.72 11.52 -30.70
C GLU A 122 -1.43 10.72 -31.80
N MET A 123 -2.36 9.83 -31.44
CA MET A 123 -3.13 9.06 -32.42
C MET A 123 -4.07 9.96 -33.23
N GLU A 124 -4.75 10.91 -32.60
CA GLU A 124 -5.61 11.89 -33.28
C GLU A 124 -4.81 12.78 -34.25
N GLN A 125 -3.61 13.22 -33.86
CA GLN A 125 -2.71 13.98 -34.75
C GLN A 125 -2.29 13.15 -35.97
N LYS A 126 -1.88 11.89 -35.74
CA LYS A 126 -1.51 10.98 -36.84
C LYS A 126 -2.68 10.73 -37.79
N GLN A 127 -3.89 10.56 -37.26
CA GLN A 127 -5.10 10.40 -38.07
C GLN A 127 -5.35 11.61 -38.96
N LYS A 128 -5.26 12.83 -38.42
CA LYS A 128 -5.43 14.08 -39.20
C LYS A 128 -4.39 14.21 -40.32
N ILE A 129 -3.13 13.86 -40.05
CA ILE A 129 -2.06 13.92 -41.07
C ILE A 129 -2.37 12.94 -42.22
N VAL A 130 -2.76 11.71 -41.89
CA VAL A 130 -3.11 10.68 -42.87
C VAL A 130 -4.34 11.09 -43.70
N GLU A 131 -5.39 11.64 -43.07
CA GLU A 131 -6.55 12.17 -43.79
C GLU A 131 -6.20 13.32 -44.75
N THR A 132 -5.27 14.20 -44.34
CA THR A 132 -4.83 15.32 -45.18
C THR A 132 -4.05 14.81 -46.38
N GLN A 133 -3.12 13.87 -46.18
CA GLN A 133 -2.35 13.22 -47.25
C GLN A 133 -3.25 12.49 -48.26
N LEU A 134 -4.28 11.78 -47.78
CA LEU A 134 -5.26 11.08 -48.62
C LEU A 134 -6.10 12.06 -49.47
N LYS A 135 -6.50 13.21 -48.91
CA LYS A 135 -7.20 14.26 -49.67
C LYS A 135 -6.31 14.88 -50.75
N GLU A 136 -5.04 15.11 -50.46
CA GLU A 136 -4.08 15.65 -51.43
C GLU A 136 -3.80 14.66 -52.57
N THR A 137 -3.54 13.39 -52.28
CA THR A 137 -3.33 12.34 -53.30
C THR A 137 -4.59 12.06 -54.14
N GLY A 138 -5.78 12.06 -53.53
CA GLY A 138 -7.04 11.91 -54.24
C GLY A 138 -7.35 13.07 -55.20
N ASN A 139 -6.90 14.28 -54.89
CA ASN A 139 -7.05 15.44 -55.77
C ASN A 139 -6.04 15.45 -56.93
N LEU A 140 -4.82 14.95 -56.71
CA LEU A 140 -3.80 14.79 -57.77
C LEU A 140 -4.23 13.77 -58.83
N SER A 141 -4.78 12.63 -58.41
CA SER A 141 -5.27 11.58 -59.33
C SER A 141 -6.41 12.05 -60.25
N LYS A 142 -7.27 12.97 -59.78
CA LYS A 142 -8.34 13.56 -60.60
C LYS A 142 -7.84 14.58 -61.64
N HIS A 143 -6.62 15.09 -61.48
CA HIS A 143 -6.05 16.04 -62.43
C HIS A 143 -5.23 15.38 -63.55
N GLU A 144 -4.75 14.15 -63.37
CA GLU A 144 -4.02 13.40 -64.42
C GLU A 144 -4.91 12.68 -65.45
N THR A 145 -6.23 12.66 -65.26
CA THR A 145 -7.19 11.99 -66.17
C THR A 145 -7.94 12.94 -67.13
N ARG A 146 -7.45 14.18 -67.28
CA ARG A 146 -7.93 15.15 -68.27
C ARG A 146 -6.85 15.47 -69.29
#